data_AF-A0A940VI65-F1
#
_entry.id   AF-A0A940VI65-F1
#
_cell.length_a   1.000
_cell.length_b   1.000
_cell.length_c   1.000
_cell.angle_alpha   90.00
_cell.angle_beta   90.00
_cell.angle_gamma   90.00
#
_symmetry.space_group_name_H-M   'P 1'
#
loop_
_entity.id
_entity.type
_entity.pdbx_description
1 polymer ?
#
loop_
_entity_poly.entity_id
_entity_poly.type
_entity_poly.pdbx_seq_one_letter_code
_entity_poly.pdbx_strand_id
1 'polypeptide(L)'
;AIQDLRQRIFLQVKSAYLDWEASLQRIHRAEQTVAASRGELDLAEKRYEAGLGSIIELTDAQRRFTEDEAGYINALADFSIAKAALTRDTGAGPPER
;
A
#
# COMPACT_ATOMS: atom_id res chain seq x y z
N ALA A 1 33.19 -19.36 6.40
CA ALA A 1 32.54 -18.97 7.68
C ALA A 1 32.28 -17.46 7.78
N ILE A 2 33.28 -16.60 8.05
CA ILE A 2 33.07 -15.13 8.19
C ILE A 2 32.62 -14.47 6.87
N GLN A 3 33.19 -14.88 5.74
CA GLN A 3 32.78 -14.39 4.42
C GLN A 3 31.33 -14.73 4.11
N ASP A 4 30.90 -15.96 4.39
CA ASP A 4 29.52 -16.41 4.18
C ASP A 4 28.52 -15.66 5.07
N LEU A 5 28.91 -15.34 6.31
CA LEU A 5 28.10 -14.53 7.22
C LEU A 5 27.96 -13.09 6.70
N ARG A 6 29.06 -12.48 6.25
CA ARG A 6 29.05 -11.13 5.67
C ARG A 6 28.18 -11.04 4.42
N GLN A 7 28.25 -12.03 3.54
CA GLN A 7 27.41 -12.09 2.34
C GLN A 7 25.93 -12.23 2.69
N ARG A 8 25.58 -13.07 3.69
CA ARG A 8 24.20 -13.20 4.16
C ARG A 8 23.63 -11.91 4.73
N ILE A 9 24.39 -11.23 5.59
CA ILE A 9 23.98 -9.94 6.17
C ILE A 9 23.79 -8.90 5.06
N PHE A 10 24.72 -8.81 4.11
CA PHE A 10 24.61 -7.89 2.99
C PHE A 10 23.35 -8.13 2.15
N LEU A 11 23.07 -9.40 1.80
CA LEU A 11 21.88 -9.76 1.03
C LEU A 11 20.59 -9.47 1.80
N GLN A 12 20.55 -9.74 3.10
CA GLN A 12 19.41 -9.47 3.96
C GLN A 12 19.09 -7.97 4.01
N VAL A 13 20.09 -7.13 4.30
CA VAL A 13 19.91 -5.67 4.33
C VAL A 13 19.49 -5.13 2.96
N LYS A 14 20.10 -5.62 1.89
CA LYS A 14 19.73 -5.22 0.52
C LYS A 14 18.29 -5.59 0.18
N SER A 15 17.83 -6.78 0.54
CA SER A 15 16.45 -7.21 0.33
C SER A 15 15.49 -6.31 1.09
N ALA A 16 15.73 -6.11 2.40
CA ALA A 16 14.87 -5.27 3.24
C ALA A 16 14.76 -3.83 2.73
N TYR A 17 15.85 -3.27 2.18
CA TYR A 17 15.83 -1.94 1.57
C TYR A 17 14.94 -1.89 0.32
N LEU A 18 15.10 -2.86 -0.58
CA LEU A 18 14.30 -2.94 -1.82
C LEU A 18 12.82 -3.20 -1.51
N ASP A 19 12.52 -4.01 -0.50
CA ASP A 19 11.15 -4.28 -0.06
C ASP A 19 10.49 -3.04 0.52
N TRP A 20 11.24 -2.25 1.31
CA TRP A 20 10.79 -0.96 1.83
C TRP A 20 10.53 0.04 0.69
N GLU A 21 11.45 0.18 -0.26
CA GLU A 21 11.28 1.06 -1.43
C GLU A 21 10.06 0.65 -2.27
N ALA A 22 9.89 -0.65 -2.53
CA ALA A 22 8.75 -1.18 -3.25
C ALA A 22 7.42 -0.92 -2.51
N SER A 23 7.42 -1.01 -1.17
CA SER A 23 6.23 -0.70 -0.36
C SER A 23 5.82 0.77 -0.44
N LEU A 24 6.78 1.69 -0.53
CA LEU A 24 6.51 3.12 -0.74
C LEU A 24 5.83 3.36 -2.10
N GLN A 25 6.30 2.68 -3.15
CA GLN A 25 5.66 2.74 -4.47
C GLN A 25 4.25 2.12 -4.47
N ARG A 26 4.01 1.09 -3.65
CA ARG A 26 2.66 0.51 -3.47
C ARG A 26 1.70 1.52 -2.84
N ILE A 27 2.14 2.29 -1.83
CA ILE A 27 1.33 3.38 -1.25
C ILE A 27 0.91 4.38 -2.33
N HIS A 28 1.88 4.88 -3.11
CA HIS A 28 1.59 5.90 -4.11
C HIS A 28 0.63 5.41 -5.20
N ARG A 29 0.75 4.15 -5.62
CA ARG A 29 -0.20 3.54 -6.56
C ARG A 29 -1.59 3.39 -5.94
N ALA A 30 -1.67 2.91 -4.70
CA ALA A 30 -2.96 2.74 -4.03
C ALA A 30 -3.66 4.09 -3.80
N GLU A 31 -2.92 5.15 -3.50
CA GLU A 31 -3.45 6.52 -3.41
C GLU A 31 -4.07 6.99 -4.74
N GLN A 32 -3.39 6.75 -5.86
CA GLN A 32 -3.92 7.05 -7.20
C GLN A 32 -5.17 6.22 -7.52
N THR A 33 -5.19 4.95 -7.14
CA THR A 33 -6.36 4.08 -7.32
C THR A 33 -7.57 4.59 -6.54
N VAL A 34 -7.39 4.95 -5.27
CA VAL A 34 -8.46 5.55 -4.43
C VAL A 34 -8.98 6.85 -5.05
N ALA A 35 -8.09 7.71 -5.55
CA ALA A 35 -8.49 8.95 -6.21
C ALA A 35 -9.31 8.69 -7.48
N ALA A 36 -8.95 7.67 -8.26
CA ALA A 36 -9.67 7.28 -9.45
C ALA A 36 -11.07 6.74 -9.12
N SER A 37 -11.18 5.78 -8.19
CA SER A 37 -12.49 5.22 -7.81
C SER A 37 -13.38 6.21 -7.07
N ARG A 38 -12.80 7.20 -6.37
CA ARG A 38 -13.56 8.34 -5.85
C ARG A 38 -14.23 9.16 -6.95
N GLY A 39 -13.51 9.40 -8.05
CA GLY A 39 -14.06 10.10 -9.22
C GLY A 39 -15.15 9.27 -9.92
N GLU A 40 -14.97 7.95 -10.01
CA GLU A 40 -16.00 7.04 -10.54
C GLU A 40 -17.27 7.05 -9.68
N LEU A 41 -17.11 7.05 -8.35
CA LEU A 41 -18.22 7.16 -7.41
C LEU A 41 -18.99 8.48 -7.57
N ASP A 42 -18.30 9.61 -7.59
CA ASP A 42 -18.93 10.93 -7.79
C ASP A 42 -19.70 11.01 -9.13
N LEU A 43 -19.17 10.40 -10.20
CA LEU A 43 -19.88 10.30 -11.47
C LEU A 43 -21.14 9.42 -11.36
N ALA A 44 -21.03 8.26 -10.71
CA ALA A 44 -22.15 7.34 -10.55
C ALA A 44 -23.28 7.94 -9.70
N GLU A 45 -22.93 8.65 -8.62
CA GLU A 45 -23.86 9.41 -7.78
C GLU A 45 -24.64 10.43 -8.60
N LYS A 46 -23.94 11.29 -9.36
CA LYS A 46 -24.56 12.31 -10.22
C LYS A 46 -25.47 11.71 -11.28
N ARG A 47 -25.05 10.60 -11.92
CA ARG A 47 -25.88 9.91 -12.91
C ARG A 47 -27.13 9.32 -12.28
N TYR A 48 -27.02 8.71 -11.11
CA TYR A 48 -28.17 8.16 -10.38
C TYR A 48 -29.16 9.25 -9.99
N GLU A 49 -28.69 10.36 -9.43
CA GLU A 49 -29.52 11.52 -9.05
C GLU A 49 -30.25 12.14 -10.25
N ALA A 50 -29.59 12.18 -11.43
CA ALA A 50 -30.19 12.67 -12.67
C ALA A 50 -31.13 11.65 -13.34
N GLY A 51 -31.27 10.44 -12.81
CA GLY A 51 -32.03 9.34 -13.44
C GLY A 51 -31.37 8.75 -14.69
N LEU A 52 -30.08 9.03 -14.91
CA LEU A 52 -29.26 8.57 -16.03
C LEU A 52 -28.38 7.36 -15.70
N GLY A 53 -28.49 6.86 -14.47
CA GLY A 53 -27.75 5.71 -13.94
C GLY A 53 -28.62 4.85 -13.04
N SER A 54 -28.25 3.58 -12.90
CA SER A 54 -28.99 2.64 -12.05
C SER A 54 -28.43 2.60 -10.63
N ILE A 55 -29.27 2.18 -9.66
CA ILE A 55 -28.81 1.95 -8.28
C ILE A 55 -27.71 0.88 -8.19
N ILE A 56 -27.67 -0.05 -9.16
CA ILE A 56 -26.63 -1.09 -9.24
C ILE A 56 -25.29 -0.46 -9.59
N GLU A 57 -25.24 0.44 -10.58
CA GLU A 57 -24.01 1.17 -10.95
C GLU A 57 -23.48 2.00 -9.78
N LEU A 58 -24.36 2.68 -9.03
CA LEU A 58 -23.97 3.43 -7.83
C LEU A 58 -23.39 2.50 -6.75
N THR A 59 -24.08 1.41 -6.44
CA THR A 59 -23.66 0.46 -5.40
C THR A 59 -22.32 -0.19 -5.78
N ASP A 60 -22.11 -0.51 -7.05
CA ASP A 60 -20.84 -1.06 -7.54
C ASP A 60 -19.69 -0.05 -7.43
N ALA A 61 -19.93 1.23 -7.74
CA ALA A 61 -18.93 2.28 -7.58
C ALA A 61 -18.57 2.51 -6.10
N GLN A 62 -19.56 2.50 -5.20
CA GLN A 62 -19.33 2.59 -3.75
C GLN A 62 -18.50 1.41 -3.23
N ARG A 63 -18.83 0.20 -3.68
CA ARG A 63 -18.08 -1.01 -3.31
C ARG A 63 -16.63 -0.93 -3.79
N ARG A 64 -16.38 -0.54 -5.04
CA ARG A 64 -15.02 -0.37 -5.59
C ARG A 64 -14.21 0.67 -4.81
N PHE A 65 -14.78 1.84 -4.56
CA PHE A 65 -14.12 2.88 -3.76
C PHE A 65 -13.74 2.36 -2.37
N THR A 66 -14.64 1.63 -1.71
CA THR A 66 -14.39 1.02 -0.40
C THR A 66 -13.28 -0.05 -0.45
N GLU A 67 -13.29 -0.91 -1.48
CA GLU A 67 -12.26 -1.92 -1.71
C GLU A 67 -10.88 -1.28 -1.92
N ASP A 68 -10.82 -0.18 -2.67
CA ASP A 68 -9.58 0.57 -2.95
C ASP A 68 -9.06 1.30 -1.70
N GLU A 69 -9.94 1.89 -0.89
CA GLU A 69 -9.55 2.47 0.41
C GLU A 69 -8.93 1.41 1.34
N ALA A 70 -9.54 0.22 1.40
CA ALA A 70 -8.96 -0.90 2.13
C ALA A 70 -7.58 -1.32 1.55
N GLY A 71 -7.44 -1.31 0.23
CA GLY A 71 -6.16 -1.53 -0.45
C GLY A 71 -5.08 -0.51 -0.07
N TYR A 72 -5.43 0.77 0.04
CA TYR A 72 -4.53 1.82 0.50
C TYR A 72 -4.10 1.63 1.95
N ILE A 73 -5.03 1.29 2.84
CA ILE A 73 -4.72 0.98 4.25
C ILE A 73 -3.75 -0.20 4.36
N ASN A 74 -3.97 -1.26 3.57
CA ASN A 74 -3.05 -2.40 3.52
C ASN A 74 -1.66 -2.00 3.04
N ALA A 75 -1.55 -1.13 2.03
CA ALA A 75 -0.26 -0.63 1.56
C ALA A 75 0.50 0.16 2.65
N LEU A 76 -0.20 0.94 3.47
CA LEU A 76 0.39 1.65 4.62
C LEU A 76 0.90 0.68 5.70
N ALA A 77 0.14 -0.39 5.96
CA ALA A 77 0.55 -1.45 6.89
C ALA A 77 1.80 -2.18 6.40
N ASP A 78 1.81 -2.58 5.12
CA ASP A 78 2.96 -3.24 4.49
C ASP A 78 4.22 -2.39 4.55
N PHE A 79 4.10 -1.08 4.29
CA PHE A 79 5.22 -0.14 4.42
C PHE A 79 5.76 -0.07 5.85
N SER A 80 4.86 -0.05 6.84
CA SER A 80 5.24 -0.02 8.25
C SER A 80 6.02 -1.28 8.65
N ILE A 81 5.58 -2.44 8.16
CA ILE A 81 6.26 -3.73 8.36
C ILE A 81 7.63 -3.73 7.66
N ALA A 82 7.71 -3.30 6.40
CA ALA A 82 8.96 -3.26 5.63
C ALA A 82 9.98 -2.30 6.27
N LYS A 83 9.53 -1.14 6.75
CA LYS A 83 10.36 -0.19 7.47
C LYS A 83 10.90 -0.77 8.80
N ALA A 84 10.07 -1.51 9.53
CA ALA A 84 10.50 -2.19 10.76
C ALA A 84 11.54 -3.28 10.46
N ALA A 85 11.34 -4.07 9.40
CA ALA A 85 12.29 -5.09 8.96
C ALA A 85 13.65 -4.48 8.56
N LEU A 86 13.64 -3.40 7.79
CA LEU A 86 14.87 -2.67 7.41
C LEU A 86 15.61 -2.13 8.64
N THR A 87 14.88 -1.54 9.59
CA THR A 87 15.45 -1.03 10.85
C THR A 87 16.13 -2.13 11.66
N ARG A 88 15.49 -3.30 11.77
CA ARG A 88 16.04 -4.48 12.45
C ARG A 88 17.30 -4.99 11.74
N ASP A 89 17.24 -5.15 10.42
CA ASP A 89 18.30 -5.78 9.64
C ASP A 89 19.54 -4.88 9.51
N THR A 90 19.37 -3.56 9.57
CA THR A 90 20.46 -2.57 9.61
C THR A 90 21.03 -2.35 11.01
N GLY A 91 20.39 -2.88 12.06
CA GLY A 91 20.77 -2.65 13.45
C GLY A 91 20.51 -1.23 13.94
N ALA A 92 19.74 -0.42 13.21
CA ALA A 92 19.39 0.96 13.56
C ALA A 92 18.15 1.06 14.49
N GLY A 93 17.70 -0.06 15.05
CA GLY A 93 16.58 -0.12 15.99
C GLY A 93 16.93 0.44 17.37
N PRO A 94 15.93 0.84 18.18
CA PRO A 94 16.17 1.26 19.55
C PRO A 94 16.84 0.12 20.34
N PRO A 95 17.82 0.41 21.20
CA PRO A 95 18.51 -0.62 21.98
C PRO A 95 17.47 -1.42 22.79
N GLU A 96 17.60 -2.74 22.75
CA GLU A 96 16.86 -3.63 23.64
C GLU A 96 17.13 -3.17 25.08
N ARG A 97 16.07 -2.90 25.84
CA ARG A 97 16.16 -2.51 27.25
C ARG A 97 16.52 -3.70 28.12
#